data_AF-A0A6V8P0T5-F1
#
_entry.id   AF-A0A6V8P0T5-F1
#
_cell.length_a   1.000
_cell.length_b   1.000
_cell.length_c   1.000
_cell.angle_alpha   90.00
_cell.angle_beta   90.00
_cell.angle_gamma   90.00
#
_symmetry.space_group_name_H-M   'P 1'
#
loop_
_entity.id
_entity.type
_entity.pdbx_description
1 polymer ?
#
loop_
_entity_poly.entity_id
_entity_poly.type
_entity_poly.pdbx_seq_one_letter_code
_entity_poly.pdbx_strand_id
1 'polypeptide(L)'
;DRWAMSRLQTLTAKITSAYERFDFHEVYHLLRNFCVVDMSSFYLDILKDRLYTFKSDSKERRAAQWALNRILLTMTGLMNLSARYFVAWSKMTVRNINSTYIFFI
;
A
#
# COMPACT_ATOMS: atom_id res chain seq x y z
N ASP A 1 10.48 -11.99 -9.25
CA ASP A 1 9.16 -11.40 -9.55
C ASP A 1 7.98 -12.15 -8.94
N ARG A 2 7.79 -13.45 -9.23
CA ARG A 2 6.64 -14.23 -8.72
C ARG A 2 6.56 -14.28 -7.17
N TRP A 3 7.71 -14.39 -6.50
CA TRP A 3 7.81 -14.33 -5.04
C TRP A 3 7.30 -12.99 -4.47
N ALA A 4 7.75 -11.86 -5.06
CA ALA A 4 7.33 -10.53 -4.64
C ALA A 4 5.83 -10.29 -4.86
N MET A 5 5.25 -10.82 -5.95
CA MET A 5 3.79 -10.73 -6.19
C MET A 5 2.98 -11.55 -5.17
N SER A 6 3.41 -12.77 -4.84
CA SER A 6 2.76 -13.59 -3.81
C SER A 6 2.81 -12.91 -2.44
N ARG A 7 3.94 -12.27 -2.12
CA ARG A 7 4.11 -11.54 -0.87
C ARG A 7 3.21 -10.31 -0.81
N LEU A 8 3.13 -9.57 -1.91
CA LEU A 8 2.24 -8.42 -2.06
C LEU A 8 0.76 -8.81 -1.89
N GLN A 9 0.30 -9.90 -2.50
CA GLN A 9 -1.06 -10.40 -2.29
C GLN A 9 -1.35 -10.72 -0.81
N THR A 10 -0.40 -11.38 -0.14
CA THR A 10 -0.53 -11.69 1.30
C THR A 10 -0.61 -10.41 2.14
N LEU A 11 0.20 -9.41 1.81
CA LEU A 11 0.18 -8.10 2.46
C LEU A 11 -1.17 -7.40 2.25
N THR A 12 -1.68 -7.37 1.01
CA THR A 12 -2.97 -6.74 0.69
C THR A 12 -4.09 -7.38 1.50
N ALA A 13 -4.15 -8.72 1.56
CA ALA A 13 -5.16 -9.42 2.35
C ALA A 13 -5.10 -9.04 3.85
N LYS A 14 -3.90 -9.01 4.44
CA LYS A 14 -3.71 -8.62 5.84
C LYS A 14 -4.13 -7.18 6.10
N ILE A 15 -3.78 -6.26 5.21
CA ILE A 15 -4.13 -4.85 5.32
C ILE A 15 -5.65 -4.66 5.18
N THR A 16 -6.29 -5.36 4.25
CA THR A 16 -7.77 -5.34 4.12
C THR A 16 -8.44 -5.81 5.41
N SER A 17 -8.01 -6.94 5.99
CA SER A 17 -8.57 -7.41 7.26
C SER A 17 -8.28 -6.49 8.44
N ALA A 18 -7.14 -5.78 8.45
CA ALA A 18 -6.84 -4.78 9.47
C ALA A 18 -7.72 -3.52 9.32
N TYR A 19 -8.01 -3.11 8.08
CA TYR A 19 -8.98 -2.05 7.80
C TYR A 19 -10.40 -2.40 8.26
N GLU A 20 -10.84 -3.66 8.09
CA GLU A 20 -12.15 -4.13 8.60
C GLU A 20 -12.26 -4.02 10.13
N ARG A 21 -11.14 -4.19 10.84
CA ARG A 21 -11.06 -4.06 12.30
C ARG A 21 -10.83 -2.61 12.77
N PHE A 22 -10.77 -1.64 11.85
CA PHE A 22 -10.45 -0.23 12.11
C PHE A 22 -9.11 -0.02 12.86
N ASP A 23 -8.19 -0.98 12.77
CA ASP A 23 -6.91 -0.92 13.45
C ASP A 23 -5.83 -0.35 12.54
N PHE A 24 -5.75 0.99 12.50
CA PHE A 24 -4.80 1.70 11.65
C PHE A 24 -3.35 1.49 12.10
N HIS A 25 -3.11 1.22 13.38
CA HIS A 25 -1.75 1.03 13.90
C HIS A 25 -1.12 -0.23 13.31
N GLU A 26 -1.89 -1.32 13.26
CA GLU A 26 -1.47 -2.58 12.65
C GLU A 26 -1.17 -2.43 11.15
N VAL A 27 -1.98 -1.65 10.42
CA VAL A 27 -1.74 -1.36 8.99
C VAL A 27 -0.40 -0.67 8.79
N TYR A 28 -0.07 0.34 9.60
CA TYR A 28 1.22 1.04 9.51
C TYR A 28 2.40 0.12 9.82
N HIS A 29 2.29 -0.73 10.84
CA HIS A 29 3.33 -1.70 11.18
C HIS A 29 3.55 -2.72 10.07
N LEU A 30 2.48 -3.29 9.52
CA LEU A 30 2.55 -4.25 8.42
C LEU A 30 3.19 -3.63 7.17
N LEU A 31 2.80 -2.42 6.81
CA LEU A 31 3.35 -1.71 5.66
C LEU A 31 4.84 -1.40 5.85
N ARG A 32 5.20 -0.87 7.03
CA ARG A 32 6.59 -0.55 7.36
C ARG A 32 7.46 -1.80 7.37
N ASN A 33 6.99 -2.88 7.98
CA ASN A 33 7.73 -4.14 8.05
C ASN A 33 7.96 -4.71 6.64
N PHE A 34 6.95 -4.67 5.76
CA PHE A 34 7.10 -5.08 4.37
C PHE A 34 8.13 -4.22 3.60
N CYS A 35 8.11 -2.89 3.77
CA CYS A 35 9.13 -2.02 3.17
C CYS A 35 10.54 -2.36 3.62
N VAL A 36 10.74 -2.52 4.92
CA VAL A 36 12.08 -2.67 5.50
C VAL A 36 12.62 -4.08 5.25
N VAL A 37 11.82 -5.12 5.48
CA VAL A 37 12.27 -6.50 5.40
C VAL A 37 12.21 -7.02 3.96
N ASP A 38 11.05 -6.97 3.32
CA ASP A 38 10.87 -7.61 2.00
C ASP A 38 11.45 -6.73 0.88
N MET A 39 11.25 -5.42 0.94
CA MET A 39 11.72 -4.51 -0.12
C MET A 39 13.21 -4.16 0.05
N SER A 40 13.61 -3.63 1.21
CA SER A 40 14.97 -3.11 1.39
C SER A 40 16.02 -4.21 1.49
N SER A 41 15.79 -5.25 2.30
CA SER A 41 16.80 -6.28 2.56
C SER A 41 16.90 -7.35 1.49
N PHE A 42 15.83 -7.64 0.75
CA PHE A 42 15.82 -8.76 -0.19
C PHE A 42 15.64 -8.30 -1.63
N TYR A 43 14.63 -7.47 -1.89
CA TYR A 43 14.32 -7.09 -3.26
C TYR A 43 15.34 -6.12 -3.85
N LEU A 44 15.78 -5.09 -3.10
CA LEU A 44 16.76 -4.12 -3.60
C LEU A 44 18.15 -4.72 -3.82
N ASP A 45 18.58 -5.69 -3.00
CA ASP A 45 19.88 -6.33 -3.17
C ASP A 45 19.91 -7.24 -4.41
N ILE A 46 18.84 -8.01 -4.65
CA ILE A 46 18.68 -8.80 -5.88
C ILE A 46 18.53 -7.89 -7.11
N LEU A 47 17.82 -6.76 -6.96
CA LEU A 47 17.63 -5.80 -8.04
C LEU A 47 18.94 -5.13 -8.44
N LYS A 48 19.76 -4.72 -7.46
CA LYS A 48 21.08 -4.13 -7.71
C LYS A 48 21.95 -5.09 -8.52
N ASP A 49 22.05 -6.34 -8.09
CA ASP A 49 22.85 -7.35 -8.79
C ASP A 49 22.39 -7.54 -10.24
N ARG A 50 21.07 -7.59 -10.48
CA ARG A 50 20.53 -7.63 -11.85
C ARG A 50 20.75 -6.35 -12.65
N LEU A 51 20.71 -5.18 -12.01
CA LEU A 51 20.91 -3.91 -12.69
C LEU A 51 22.37 -3.74 -13.14
N TYR A 52 23.32 -4.30 -12.37
CA TYR A 52 24.75 -4.21 -12.64
C TYR A 52 25.26 -5.28 -13.62
N THR A 53 24.61 -6.45 -13.68
CA THR A 53 25.05 -7.57 -14.53
C THR A 53 24.40 -7.62 -15.92
N PHE A 54 23.19 -7.09 -16.09
CA PHE A 54 22.47 -7.17 -17.38
C PHE A 54 22.61 -5.90 -18.23
N LYS A 55 22.80 -6.09 -19.55
CA LYS A 55 22.82 -5.01 -20.56
C LYS A 55 21.54 -4.17 -20.49
N SER A 56 21.66 -2.88 -20.80
CA SER A 56 20.62 -1.84 -20.64
C SER A 56 19.26 -2.14 -21.29
N ASP A 57 19.20 -3.03 -22.28
CA ASP A 57 17.99 -3.34 -23.07
C ASP A 57 17.40 -4.75 -22.82
N SER A 58 17.85 -5.42 -21.76
CA SER A 58 17.37 -6.76 -21.39
C SER A 58 15.92 -6.75 -20.88
N LYS A 59 15.13 -7.76 -21.27
CA LYS A 59 13.71 -7.92 -20.87
C LYS A 59 13.57 -8.10 -19.35
N GLU A 60 14.59 -8.67 -18.73
CA GLU A 60 14.70 -8.96 -17.31
C GLU A 60 14.71 -7.66 -16.50
N ARG A 61 15.33 -6.60 -17.00
CA ARG A 61 15.35 -5.27 -16.36
C ARG A 61 13.96 -4.63 -16.39
N ARG A 62 13.26 -4.71 -17.53
CA ARG A 62 11.88 -4.20 -17.67
C ARG A 62 10.89 -4.96 -16.78
N ALA A 63 11.03 -6.27 -16.66
CA ALA A 63 10.21 -7.09 -15.76
C ALA A 63 10.39 -6.66 -14.29
N ALA A 64 11.63 -6.42 -13.87
CA ALA A 64 11.93 -6.01 -12.51
C ALA A 64 11.42 -4.57 -12.21
N GLN A 65 11.56 -3.66 -13.17
CA GLN A 65 10.99 -2.30 -13.10
C GLN A 65 9.46 -2.32 -13.01
N TRP A 66 8.80 -3.18 -13.78
CA TRP A 66 7.34 -3.33 -13.74
C TRP A 66 6.87 -3.86 -12.38
N ALA A 67 7.56 -4.87 -11.83
CA ALA A 67 7.24 -5.40 -10.51
C ALA A 67 7.41 -4.34 -9.41
N LEU A 68 8.49 -3.54 -9.47
CA LEU A 68 8.74 -2.46 -8.51
C LEU A 68 7.67 -1.35 -8.61
N ASN A 69 7.31 -0.95 -9.83
CA ASN A 69 6.24 0.02 -10.05
C ASN A 69 4.90 -0.48 -9.50
N ARG A 70 4.59 -1.77 -9.69
CA ARG A 70 3.35 -2.36 -9.17
C ARG A 70 3.30 -2.40 -7.64
N ILE A 71 4.43 -2.68 -7.00
CA ILE A 71 4.54 -2.62 -5.53
C ILE A 71 4.30 -1.19 -5.05
N LEU A 72 4.98 -0.21 -5.65
CA LEU A 72 4.83 1.20 -5.31
C LEU A 72 3.38 1.68 -5.47
N LEU A 73 2.75 1.42 -6.62
CA LEU A 73 1.35 1.77 -6.87
C LEU A 73 0.39 1.16 -5.85
N THR A 74 0.60 -0.11 -5.50
CA THR A 74 -0.23 -0.79 -4.50
C THR A 74 -0.09 -0.12 -3.13
N MET A 75 1.13 0.22 -2.74
CA MET A 75 1.40 0.92 -1.48
C MET A 75 0.76 2.31 -1.43
N THR A 76 0.93 3.11 -2.48
CA THR A 76 0.30 4.44 -2.58
C THR A 76 -1.22 4.33 -2.58
N GLY A 77 -1.78 3.31 -3.24
CA GLY A 77 -3.22 3.04 -3.22
C GLY A 77 -3.74 2.70 -1.82
N LEU A 78 -2.99 1.90 -1.05
CA LEU A 78 -3.33 1.56 0.33
C LEU A 78 -3.23 2.74 1.29
N MET A 79 -2.27 3.67 1.08
CA MET A 79 -2.22 4.94 1.83
C MET A 79 -3.37 5.87 1.43
N ASN A 80 -3.77 5.92 0.16
CA ASN A 80 -4.92 6.69 -0.26
C ASN A 80 -6.23 6.16 0.36
N LEU A 81 -6.31 4.84 0.58
CA LEU A 81 -7.47 4.22 1.19
C LEU A 81 -7.71 4.73 2.62
N SER A 82 -6.68 4.87 3.46
CA SER A 82 -6.85 5.46 4.81
C SER A 82 -7.31 6.92 4.75
N ALA A 83 -6.75 7.71 3.84
CA ALA A 83 -7.18 9.10 3.63
C ALA A 83 -8.65 9.17 3.19
N ARG A 84 -9.10 8.25 2.34
CA ARG A 84 -10.50 8.18 1.88
C ARG A 84 -11.48 7.85 3.01
N TYR A 85 -11.12 6.93 3.91
CA TYR A 85 -11.94 6.65 5.09
C TYR A 85 -11.98 7.83 6.06
N PHE A 86 -10.87 8.54 6.26
CA PHE A 86 -10.83 9.77 7.06
C PHE A 86 -11.75 10.86 6.49
N VAL A 87 -11.72 11.10 5.18
CA VAL A 87 -12.61 12.06 4.50
C VAL A 87 -14.08 11.62 4.57
N ALA A 88 -14.36 10.32 4.46
CA ALA A 88 -15.72 9.81 4.60
C ALA A 88 -16.25 10.00 6.03
N TRP A 89 -15.43 9.75 7.05
CA TRP A 89 -15.79 9.98 8.45
C TRP A 89 -16.03 11.46 8.76
N SER A 90 -15.19 12.37 8.25
CA SER A 90 -15.39 13.82 8.43
C SER A 90 -16.65 14.34 7.74
N LYS A 91 -16.97 13.83 6.55
CA LYS A 91 -18.24 14.12 5.87
C LYS A 91 -19.44 13.61 6.67
N MET A 92 -19.32 12.47 7.35
CA MET A 92 -20.40 11.90 8.14
C MET A 92 -20.68 12.70 9.43
N THR A 93 -19.63 13.20 10.10
CA THR A 93 -19.77 14.08 11.27
C THR A 93 -20.39 15.44 10.91
N VAL A 94 -19.96 16.07 9.81
CA VAL A 94 -20.53 17.36 9.34
C VAL A 94 -22.00 17.21 8.91
N ARG A 95 -22.38 16.08 8.31
CA ARG A 95 -23.78 15.84 7.91
C ARG A 95 -24.72 15.63 9.11
N ASN A 96 -24.22 15.09 10.22
CA ASN A 96 -25.01 14.91 11.44
C ASN A 96 -25.28 16.25 12.15
N ILE A 97 -24.28 17.15 12.20
CA ILE A 97 -24.41 18.47 12.82
C ILE A 97 -25.47 19.33 12.11
N ASN A 98 -25.56 19.28 10.77
CA ASN A 98 -26.54 20.05 10.01
C ASN A 98 -27.99 19.52 10.13
N SER A 99 -28.20 18.28 10.58
CA SER A 99 -29.55 17.72 10.75
C SER A 99 -30.22 18.18 12.04
N THR A 100 -29.45 18.57 13.06
CA THR A 100 -29.98 19.07 14.34
C THR A 100 -30.44 20.52 14.24
N TYR A 101 -29.86 21.32 13.34
CA TYR A 101 -30.24 22.73 13.13
C TYR A 101 -31.49 22.92 12.24
N ILE A 102 -31.96 21.88 11.56
CA ILE A 102 -33.17 21.94 10.71
C ILE A 102 -34.44 21.52 11.46
N PHE A 103 -34.32 20.85 12.62
CA PHE A 103 -35.47 20.45 13.44
C PHE A 103 -35.89 21.55 14.45
N PHE A 104 -35.20 22.70 14.47
CA PHE A 104 -35.40 23.79 15.43
C PHE A 104 -35.73 25.15 14.78
N ILE A 105 -36.05 25.19 13.49
CA ILE A 105 -36.64 26.33 12.76
C ILE A 105 -37.93 25.85 12.12
#